data_AF-A0A359C9G5-F1
#
_entry.id   AF-A0A359C9G5-F1
#
_cell.length_a   1.000
_cell.length_b   1.000
_cell.length_c   1.000
_cell.angle_alpha   90.00
_cell.angle_beta   90.00
_cell.angle_gamma   90.00
#
_symmetry.space_group_name_H-M   'P 1'
#
loop_
_entity.id
_entity.type
_entity.pdbx_description
1 polymer ?
#
loop_
_entity_poly.entity_id
_entity_poly.type
_entity_poly.pdbx_seq_one_letter_code
_entity_poly.pdbx_strand_id
1 'polypeptide(L)'
;MIVDCKRCHAEYRLNEALFQGSRGMQIRCRSCGNSILVLNPGGLASELAVLRIALPPQPDDIEKPRRKFRWLSLLTKNPSIYL
;
A
#
# COMPACT_ATOMS: atom_id res chain seq x y z
N MET A 1 5.23 10.01 -16.44
CA MET A 1 6.31 9.06 -16.10
C MET A 1 7.56 9.20 -16.99
N ILE A 2 8.74 8.86 -16.47
CA ILE A 2 10.03 8.86 -17.20
C ILE A 2 10.47 7.40 -17.40
N VAL A 3 10.97 7.07 -18.61
CA VAL A 3 11.44 5.73 -18.98
C VAL A 3 12.80 5.79 -19.65
N ASP A 4 13.73 4.97 -19.17
CA ASP A 4 15.09 4.88 -19.71
C ASP A 4 15.26 3.67 -20.62
N CYS A 5 15.89 3.90 -21.78
CA CYS A 5 16.35 2.81 -22.61
C CYS A 5 17.59 2.14 -21.99
N LYS A 6 17.49 0.86 -21.62
CA LYS A 6 18.64 0.09 -21.06
C LYS A 6 19.85 -0.06 -21.99
N ARG A 7 19.70 0.23 -23.29
CA ARG A 7 20.77 0.05 -24.28
C ARG A 7 21.55 1.34 -24.58
N CYS A 8 20.85 2.45 -24.79
CA CYS A 8 21.47 3.72 -25.16
C CYS A 8 21.26 4.81 -24.11
N HIS A 9 20.63 4.49 -22.99
CA HIS A 9 20.33 5.41 -21.89
C HIS A 9 19.57 6.67 -22.32
N ALA A 10 18.82 6.58 -23.42
CA ALA A 10 17.93 7.65 -23.84
C ALA A 10 16.72 7.69 -22.90
N GLU A 11 16.44 8.87 -22.37
CA GLU A 11 15.33 9.15 -21.48
C GLU A 11 14.10 9.58 -22.29
N TYR A 12 12.93 9.00 -21.97
CA TYR A 12 11.66 9.33 -22.60
C TYR A 12 10.64 9.75 -21.55
N ARG A 13 9.99 10.90 -21.79
CA ARG A 13 8.80 11.30 -21.05
C ARG A 13 7.57 10.69 -21.70
N LEU A 14 6.91 9.79 -20.99
CA LEU A 14 5.65 9.20 -21.42
C LEU A 14 4.50 9.78 -20.60
N ASN A 15 3.39 10.04 -21.28
CA ASN A 15 2.15 10.47 -20.65
C ASN A 15 1.43 9.24 -20.07
N GLU A 16 1.01 9.32 -18.81
CA GLU A 16 0.25 8.27 -18.12
C GLU A 16 -1.10 7.99 -18.79
N ALA A 17 -1.67 8.96 -19.51
CA ALA A 17 -2.87 8.77 -20.31
C ALA A 17 -2.72 7.66 -21.38
N LEU A 18 -1.51 7.42 -21.88
CA LEU A 18 -1.23 6.35 -22.86
C LEU A 18 -1.43 4.95 -22.28
N PHE A 19 -1.46 4.82 -20.96
CA PHE A 19 -1.60 3.55 -20.28
C PHE A 19 -3.05 3.27 -19.84
N GLN A 20 -3.98 4.22 -20.02
CA GLN A 20 -5.39 4.04 -19.65
C GLN A 20 -5.99 2.83 -20.38
N GLY A 21 -6.62 1.92 -19.63
CA GLY A 21 -7.24 0.70 -20.17
C GLY A 21 -6.27 -0.40 -20.60
N SER A 22 -4.95 -0.23 -20.42
CA SER A 22 -3.94 -1.24 -20.75
C SER A 22 -3.10 -1.64 -19.54
N ARG A 23 -2.59 -2.86 -19.51
CA ARG A 23 -1.65 -3.33 -18.47
C ARG A 23 -0.22 -2.79 -18.68
N GLY A 24 0.08 -2.33 -19.89
CA GLY A 24 1.37 -1.84 -20.31
C GLY A 24 1.42 -1.66 -21.82
N MET A 25 2.53 -1.15 -22.31
CA MET A 25 2.79 -0.85 -23.71
C MET A 25 4.22 -1.22 -24.08
N GLN A 26 4.41 -1.74 -25.29
CA GLN A 26 5.73 -1.91 -25.88
C GLN A 26 6.05 -0.71 -26.77
N ILE A 27 7.17 -0.05 -26.52
CA ILE A 27 7.65 1.08 -27.32
C ILE A 27 9.00 0.74 -27.96
N ARG A 28 9.30 1.36 -29.10
CA ARG A 28 10.63 1.29 -29.72
C ARG A 28 11.43 2.54 -29.37
N CYS A 29 12.66 2.35 -28.92
CA CYS A 29 13.62 3.41 -28.72
C CYS A 29 13.93 4.07 -30.06
N ARG A 30 13.74 5.40 -30.15
CA ARG A 30 14.02 6.16 -31.38
C ARG A 30 15.51 6.30 -31.67
N SER A 31 16.35 6.16 -30.65
CA SER A 31 17.80 6.35 -30.78
C SER A 31 18.54 5.08 -31.21
N CYS A 32 18.14 3.90 -30.72
CA CYS A 32 18.83 2.64 -31.01
C CYS A 32 17.93 1.51 -31.54
N GLY A 33 16.63 1.75 -31.70
CA GLY A 33 15.68 0.76 -32.19
C GLY A 33 15.30 -0.34 -31.20
N ASN A 34 15.88 -0.36 -30.00
CA ASN A 34 15.60 -1.38 -29.00
C ASN A 34 14.13 -1.32 -28.53
N SER A 35 13.51 -2.48 -28.34
CA SER A 35 12.14 -2.55 -27.82
C SER A 35 12.14 -2.50 -26.29
N ILE A 36 11.27 -1.67 -25.72
CA ILE A 36 11.15 -1.44 -24.27
C ILE A 36 9.71 -1.77 -23.90
N LEU A 37 9.53 -2.67 -22.92
CA LEU A 37 8.22 -2.94 -22.32
C LEU A 37 8.03 -2.02 -21.12
N VAL A 38 6.94 -1.25 -21.13
CA VAL A 38 6.60 -0.29 -20.09
C VAL A 38 5.28 -0.70 -19.45
N LEU A 39 5.29 -0.99 -18.16
CA LEU A 39 4.09 -1.41 -17.43
C LEU A 39 3.28 -0.21 -16.97
N ASN A 40 1.95 -0.36 -16.94
CA ASN A 40 1.07 0.66 -16.41
C ASN A 40 1.23 0.72 -14.87
N PRO A 41 1.63 1.87 -14.30
CA PRO A 41 1.75 1.99 -12.84
C PRO A 41 0.42 1.75 -12.11
N GLY A 42 -0.72 2.09 -12.71
CA GLY A 42 -2.04 1.85 -12.13
C GLY A 42 -2.50 0.40 -12.18
N GLY A 43 -1.95 -0.43 -13.08
CA GLY A 43 -2.29 -1.85 -13.19
C GLY A 43 -1.67 -2.71 -12.09
N LEU A 44 -0.49 -2.33 -11.61
CA LEU A 44 0.22 -3.04 -10.53
C LEU A 44 -0.50 -2.88 -9.18
N ALA A 45 -1.23 -1.78 -8.98
CA ALA A 45 -2.05 -1.58 -7.78
C ALA A 45 -3.19 -2.60 -7.70
N SER A 46 -3.78 -2.98 -8.84
CA SER A 46 -4.86 -3.98 -8.88
C SER A 46 -4.36 -5.39 -8.58
N GLU A 47 -3.18 -5.80 -9.05
CA GLU A 47 -2.62 -7.11 -8.71
C GLU A 47 -2.19 -7.19 -7.23
N LEU A 48 -1.57 -6.14 -6.69
CA LEU A 48 -1.24 -6.12 -5.25
C LEU A 48 -2.49 -6.07 -4.37
N ALA A 49 -3.56 -5.41 -4.81
CA ALA A 49 -4.83 -5.39 -4.08
C ALA A 49 -5.52 -6.76 -4.10
N VAL A 50 -5.53 -7.46 -5.24
CA VAL A 50 -6.08 -8.83 -5.31
C VAL A 50 -5.26 -9.80 -4.46
N LEU A 51 -3.93 -9.66 -4.44
CA LEU A 51 -3.09 -10.49 -3.58
C LEU A 51 -3.40 -10.27 -2.09
N ARG A 52 -3.66 -9.02 -1.67
CA ARG A 52 -4.05 -8.71 -0.28
C ARG A 52 -5.40 -9.29 0.12
N ILE A 53 -6.34 -9.45 -0.83
CA ILE A 53 -7.64 -10.08 -0.55
C ILE A 53 -7.48 -11.60 -0.40
N ALA A 54 -6.52 -12.21 -1.08
CA ALA A 54 -6.23 -13.64 -1.00
C ALA A 54 -5.32 -14.03 0.18
N LEU A 55 -4.66 -13.07 0.82
CA LEU A 55 -3.89 -13.30 2.04
C LEU A 55 -4.87 -13.38 3.22
N PRO A 56 -4.90 -14.49 3.99
CA PRO A 56 -5.64 -14.51 5.24
C PRO A 56 -5.20 -13.33 6.10
N PRO A 57 -6.11 -12.67 6.85
CA PRO A 57 -5.71 -11.62 7.77
C PRO A 57 -4.60 -12.17 8.66
N GLN A 58 -3.45 -11.47 8.68
CA GLN A 58 -2.40 -11.77 9.64
C GLN A 58 -3.04 -11.76 11.02
N PRO A 59 -2.86 -12.80 11.86
CA PRO A 59 -3.30 -12.76 13.24
C PRO A 59 -2.36 -11.82 13.99
N ASP A 60 -2.55 -10.52 13.77
CA ASP A 60 -1.92 -9.47 14.55
C ASP A 60 -2.55 -9.58 15.95
N ASP A 61 -1.76 -10.19 16.83
CA ASP A 61 -1.88 -10.30 18.27
C ASP A 61 -3.28 -9.99 18.83
N ILE A 62 -3.96 -11.06 19.26
CA ILE A 62 -4.99 -10.98 20.29
C ILE A 62 -4.41 -10.10 21.41
N GLU A 63 -4.79 -8.82 21.43
CA GLU A 63 -4.46 -7.94 22.53
C GLU A 63 -5.20 -8.50 23.73
N LYS A 64 -4.45 -9.32 24.49
CA LYS A 64 -4.89 -9.95 25.71
C LYS A 64 -5.43 -8.82 26.59
N PRO A 65 -6.72 -8.80 26.94
CA PRO A 65 -7.22 -7.76 27.82
C PRO A 65 -6.42 -7.89 29.12
N ARG A 66 -5.56 -6.91 29.41
CA ARG A 66 -4.96 -6.75 30.72
C ARG A 66 -6.08 -6.38 31.68
N ARG A 67 -6.81 -7.40 32.15
CA ARG A 67 -7.59 -7.37 33.38
C ARG A 67 -6.62 -7.06 34.51
N LYS A 68 -6.31 -5.78 34.69
CA LYS A 68 -5.69 -5.27 35.92
C LYS A 68 -6.82 -5.18 36.93
N PHE A 69 -7.18 -6.32 37.52
CA PHE A 69 -7.94 -6.37 38.76
C PHE A 69 -7.09 -5.71 39.85
N ARG A 70 -7.18 -4.38 39.94
CA ARG A 70 -6.65 -3.62 41.07
C ARG A 70 -7.69 -3.69 42.18
N TRP A 71 -7.72 -4.83 42.87
CA TRP A 71 -8.31 -4.86 44.21
C TRP A 71 -7.51 -3.91 45.11
N LEU A 72 -8.24 -3.25 46.01
CA LEU A 72 -7.77 -2.36 47.08
C LEU A 72 -7.40 -0.92 46.66
N SER A 73 -8.44 -0.13 46.43
CA SER A 73 -8.50 1.23 46.98
C SER A 73 -9.75 1.34 47.83
N LEU A 74 -9.75 0.61 48.95
CA LEU A 74 -10.42 1.06 50.17
C LEU A 74 -9.88 2.47 50.43
N LEU A 75 -10.75 3.48 50.31
CA LEU A 75 -10.67 4.86 50.86
C LEU A 75 -11.38 5.87 49.94
N THR A 76 -12.63 5.59 49.58
CA THR A 76 -13.63 6.65 49.41
C THR A 76 -14.64 6.51 50.53
N LYS A 77 -14.24 6.98 51.72
CA LYS A 77 -15.20 7.44 52.72
C LYS A 77 -16.00 8.55 52.06
N ASN A 78 -17.26 8.27 51.73
CA ASN A 78 -18.29 9.29 51.68
C ASN A 78 -19.59 8.63 52.09
N PRO A 79 -20.18 9.10 53.18
CA PRO A 79 -21.60 9.42 53.14
C PRO A 79 -21.78 10.89 53.57
N SER A 80 -22.43 11.67 52.70
CA SER A 80 -23.81 12.11 52.93
C SER A 80 -23.84 13.31 53.89
N ILE A 81 -23.98 14.53 53.37
CA ILE A 81 -25.29 15.15 53.15
C ILE A 81 -26.19 14.90 54.36
N TYR A 82 -26.15 15.84 55.30
CA TYR A 82 -27.22 16.08 56.26
C TYR A 82 -28.02 17.28 55.76
N LEU A 83 -29.32 17.05 55.54
CA LEU A 83 -30.36 18.09 55.60
C LEU A 83 -30.39 18.72 57.00
#